data_AF-A0A939AIN5-F1
#
_entry.id   AF-A0A939AIN5-F1
#
_cell.length_a   1.000
_cell.length_b   1.000
_cell.length_c   1.000
_cell.angle_alpha   90.00
_cell.angle_beta   90.00
_cell.angle_gamma   90.00
#
_symmetry.space_group_name_H-M   'P 1'
#
loop_
_entity.id
_entity.type
_entity.pdbx_description
1 polymer ?
#
loop_
_entity_poly.entity_id
_entity_poly.type
_entity_poly.pdbx_seq_one_letter_code
_entity_poly.pdbx_strand_id
1 'polypeptide(L)' 'MIRGYWGIENGLHHRRVVTFQTDRTRRTRGHAGRLMATLKNLVIGLLRHAGYTNLAAAKRQCDADLTLALIRMATSSPT' A
#
# COMPACT_ATOMS: atom_id res chain seq x y z
N MET A 1 24.53 -8.38 10.45
CA MET A 1 23.06 -8.52 10.32
C MET A 1 22.30 -7.22 9.98
N ILE A 2 22.96 -6.08 9.78
CA ILE A 2 22.30 -4.80 9.47
C ILE A 2 21.91 -4.63 7.97
N ARG A 3 22.70 -5.16 7.04
CA ARG A 3 22.52 -4.91 5.60
C ARG A 3 21.26 -5.57 5.00
N GLY A 4 20.88 -6.75 5.49
CA GLY A 4 19.66 -7.45 5.04
C GLY A 4 18.37 -6.77 5.52
N TYR A 5 18.37 -6.28 6.77
CA TYR A 5 17.25 -5.53 7.34
C TYR A 5 16.98 -4.24 6.56
N TRP A 6 18.04 -3.46 6.26
CA TRP A 6 17.92 -2.28 5.41
C TRP A 6 17.49 -2.60 3.98
N GLY A 7 17.88 -3.75 3.40
CA GLY A 7 17.42 -4.16 2.08
C GLY A 7 15.92 -4.40 2.01
N ILE A 8 15.36 -5.06 3.03
CA ILE A 8 13.92 -5.32 3.16
C ILE A 8 13.17 -4.01 3.41
N GLU A 9 13.65 -3.20 4.35
CA GLU A 9 13.04 -1.92 4.70
C GLU A 9 13.10 -0.93 3.52
N ASN A 10 14.24 -0.80 2.85
CA ASN A 10 14.41 0.10 1.71
C ASN A 10 13.61 -0.35 0.48
N GLY A 11 13.52 -1.66 0.20
CA GLY A 11 12.72 -2.19 -0.90
C GLY A 11 11.21 -2.01 -0.67
N LEU A 12 10.74 -2.29 0.54
CA LEU A 12 9.35 -2.07 0.93
C LEU A 12 9.01 -0.58 0.97
N HIS A 13 9.92 0.24 1.51
CA HIS A 13 9.78 1.69 1.57
C HIS A 13 9.73 2.30 0.17
N HIS A 14 10.65 1.94 -0.72
CA HIS A 14 10.68 2.42 -2.10
C HIS A 14 9.40 2.05 -2.87
N ARG A 15 8.98 0.77 -2.84
CA ARG A 15 7.74 0.34 -3.51
C ARG A 15 6.51 1.08 -2.97
N ARG A 16 6.45 1.31 -1.66
CA ARG A 16 5.37 2.05 -1.02
C ARG A 16 5.38 3.54 -1.40
N VAL A 17 6.55 4.19 -1.34
CA VAL A 17 6.73 5.61 -1.66
C VAL A 17 6.39 5.88 -3.12
N VAL A 18 6.84 5.02 -4.04
CA VAL A 18 6.62 5.17 -5.48
C VAL A 18 5.17 4.86 -5.88
N THR A 19 4.60 3.76 -5.37
CA THR A 19 3.23 3.35 -5.75
C THR A 19 2.16 4.30 -5.22
N PHE A 20 2.35 4.83 -3.99
CA PHE A 20 1.41 5.76 -3.36
C PHE A 20 1.85 7.22 -3.46
N GLN A 21 2.90 7.52 -4.23
CA GLN A 21 3.48 8.86 -4.44
C GLN A 21 3.57 9.70 -3.15
N THR A 22 3.99 9.08 -2.05
CA THR A 22 4.02 9.73 -0.73
C THR A 22 4.88 10.99 -0.75
N ASP A 23 6.02 10.95 -1.45
CA ASP A 23 6.94 12.08 -1.56
C ASP A 23 6.37 13.28 -2.34
N ARG A 24 5.44 13.03 -3.29
CA ARG A 24 4.80 14.13 -4.05
C ARG A 24 3.77 14.88 -3.22
N THR A 25 3.22 14.27 -2.17
CA THR A 25 2.27 14.91 -1.26
C THR A 25 2.99 15.31 0.03
N ARG A 26 3.66 16.46 0.02
CA ARG A 26 4.27 17.08 1.22
C ARG A 26 3.18 17.62 2.15
N ARG A 27 2.41 16.74 2.79
CA ARG A 27 1.43 17.08 3.84
C ARG A 27 2.11 17.02 5.21
N THR A 28 2.94 18.02 5.51
CA THR A 28 3.75 18.11 6.74
C THR A 28 3.10 18.95 7.85
N ARG A 29 1.76 19.10 7.86
CA ARG A 29 1.07 19.79 8.97
C ARG A 29 0.55 18.78 9.99
N GLY A 30 1.12 18.83 11.20
CA GLY A 30 0.67 18.07 12.37
C GLY A 30 0.67 16.55 12.18
N HIS A 31 -0.36 15.87 12.69
CA HIS A 31 -0.47 14.40 12.64
C HIS A 31 -0.84 13.84 11.26
N ALA A 32 -1.02 14.68 10.24
CA ALA A 32 -1.44 14.25 8.90
C ALA A 32 -0.48 13.23 8.27
N GLY A 33 0.84 13.38 8.48
CA GLY A 33 1.83 12.42 7.99
C GLY A 33 1.66 11.04 8.62
N ARG A 34 1.40 10.97 9.93
CA ARG A 34 1.18 9.71 10.66
C ARG A 34 -0.14 9.05 10.25
N LEU A 35 -1.22 9.82 10.17
CA LEU A 35 -2.51 9.32 9.70
C LEU A 35 -2.42 8.77 8.28
N MET A 36 -1.75 9.47 7.37
CA MET A 36 -1.57 9.01 6.00
C MET A 36 -0.70 7.75 5.93
N ALA A 37 0.32 7.63 6.78
CA ALA A 37 1.13 6.42 6.87
C ALA A 37 0.29 5.23 7.39
N THR A 38 -0.56 5.43 8.39
CA THR A 38 -1.48 4.41 8.91
C THR A 38 -2.49 3.97 7.86
N LEU A 39 -3.11 4.91 7.15
CA LEU A 39 -4.05 4.61 6.06
C LEU A 39 -3.39 3.83 4.93
N LYS A 40 -2.17 4.23 4.51
CA LYS A 40 -1.42 3.48 3.49
C LYS A 40 -1.04 2.08 3.96
N ASN A 41 -0.64 1.93 5.23
CA ASN A 41 -0.41 0.62 5.83
C ASN A 41 -1.66 -0.28 5.77
N LEU A 42 -2.82 0.27 6.14
CA LEU A 42 -4.09 -0.43 6.12
C LEU A 42 -4.46 -0.89 4.70
N VAL A 43 -4.38 0.00 3.73
CA VAL A 43 -4.66 -0.32 2.32
C VAL A 43 -3.72 -1.41 1.80
N ILE A 44 -2.42 -1.35 2.13
CA ILE A 44 -1.46 -2.39 1.74
C ILE A 44 -1.81 -3.74 2.38
N GLY A 45 -2.24 -3.73 3.66
CA GLY A 45 -2.70 -4.92 4.36
C GLY A 45 -3.92 -5.55 3.68
N LEU A 46 -4.93 -4.75 3.35
CA LEU A 46 -6.14 -5.19 2.66
C LEU A 46 -5.84 -5.75 1.26
N LEU A 47 -4.94 -5.09 0.52
CA LEU A 47 -4.52 -5.55 -0.80
C LEU A 47 -3.78 -6.88 -0.73
N ARG A 48 -2.93 -7.08 0.27
CA ARG A 48 -2.27 -8.37 0.49
C ARG A 48 -3.26 -9.45 0.93
N HIS A 49 -4.20 -9.11 1.79
CA HIS A 49 -5.27 -10.03 2.21
C HIS A 49 -6.10 -10.48 1.00
N ALA A 50 -6.31 -9.58 0.04
CA ALA A 50 -6.98 -9.86 -1.22
C ALA A 50 -6.12 -10.61 -2.28
N GLY A 51 -4.94 -11.09 -1.90
CA GLY A 51 -4.07 -11.88 -2.77
C GLY A 51 -3.27 -11.05 -3.79
N TYR A 52 -3.28 -9.72 -3.72
CA TYR A 52 -2.49 -8.91 -4.65
C TYR A 52 -1.01 -8.93 -4.29
N THR A 53 -0.20 -9.51 -5.18
CA THR A 53 1.27 -9.52 -5.09
C THR A 53 1.90 -8.24 -5.63
N ASN A 54 1.21 -7.55 -6.56
CA ASN A 54 1.65 -6.29 -7.16
C ASN A 54 0.72 -5.13 -6.78
N LEU A 55 1.19 -4.28 -5.88
CA LEU A 55 0.44 -3.12 -5.38
C LEU A 55 0.10 -2.10 -6.49
N ALA A 56 0.94 -1.96 -7.51
CA ALA A 56 0.68 -1.02 -8.60
C ALA A 56 -0.44 -1.52 -9.51
N ALA A 57 -0.50 -2.82 -9.76
CA ALA A 57 -1.62 -3.43 -10.50
C ALA A 57 -2.93 -3.28 -9.71
N ALA A 58 -2.89 -3.52 -8.41
CA ALA A 58 -4.06 -3.38 -7.56
C ALA A 58 -4.55 -1.93 -7.47
N LYS A 59 -3.62 -0.97 -7.40
CA LYS A 59 -3.95 0.46 -7.45
C LYS A 59 -4.66 0.81 -8.77
N ARG A 60 -4.16 0.35 -9.92
CA ARG A 60 -4.81 0.58 -11.22
C ARG A 60 -6.21 -0.03 -11.26
N GLN A 61 -6.40 -1.19 -10.66
CA GLN A 61 -7.72 -1.83 -10.58
C GLN A 61 -8.68 -1.02 -9.69
N CYS A 62 -8.23 -0.51 -8.54
CA CYS A 62 -9.04 0.41 -7.72
C CYS A 62 -9.33 1.74 -8.43
N ASP A 63 -8.36 2.28 -9.18
CA ASP A 63 -8.55 3.53 -9.95
C ASP A 63 -9.54 3.32 -11.12
N ALA A 64 -9.60 2.11 -11.70
CA ALA A 64 -10.48 1.77 -12.82
C ALA A 64 -11.90 1.39 -12.38
N ASP A 65 -12.04 0.58 -11.34
CA ASP A 65 -13.33 0.16 -10.79
C ASP A 65 -13.20 -0.21 -9.30
N LEU A 66 -13.62 0.73 -8.45
CA LEU A 66 -13.57 0.56 -7.01
C LEU A 66 -14.53 -0.54 -6.52
N THR A 67 -15.70 -0.70 -7.15
CA THR A 67 -16.71 -1.68 -6.74
C THR A 67 -16.21 -3.10 -6.98
N LEU A 68 -15.66 -3.36 -8.16
CA LEU A 68 -15.05 -4.64 -8.49
C LEU A 68 -13.87 -4.96 -7.58
N ALA A 69 -13.05 -3.96 -7.25
CA ALA A 69 -11.93 -4.12 -6.33
C ALA A 69 -12.39 -4.50 -4.91
N LEU A 70 -13.45 -3.85 -4.40
CA LEU A 70 -14.02 -4.13 -3.09
C LEU A 70 -14.66 -5.53 -3.02
N ILE A 71 -15.41 -5.94 -4.04
CA ILE A 71 -15.99 -7.29 -4.11
C ILE A 71 -14.87 -8.35 -4.07
N ARG A 72 -13.77 -8.12 -4.78
CA ARG A 72 -12.63 -9.04 -4.82
C ARG A 72 -11.88 -9.11 -3.49
N MET A 73 -11.81 -8.00 -2.74
CA MET A 73 -11.30 -7.98 -1.37
C MET A 73 -12.22 -8.70 -0.38
N ALA A 74 -13.54 -8.63 -0.58
CA ALA A 74 -14.51 -9.28 0.29
C ALA A 74 -14.63 -10.80 0.04
N THR A 75 -14.32 -11.26 -1.18
CA THR A 75 -14.46 -12.67 -1.59
C THR A 75 -13.14 -13.46 -1.53
N SER A 76 -12.00 -12.81 -1.31
CA SER A 76 -10.72 -13.50 -1.09
C SER A 76 -10.68 -14.17 0.28
N SER A 77 -10.95 -15.48 0.32
CA SER A 77 -10.77 -16.30 1.52
C SER A 77 -9.28 -16.51 1.80
N PRO A 78 -8.82 -16.47 3.08
CA PRO A 78 -7.41 -16.63 3.40
C PRO A 78 -7.01 -18.10 3.20
N THR A 79 -6.17 -18.37 2.20
CA THR A 79 -5.36 -19.60 2.12
C THR A 79 -4.05 -19.42 2.85
#